data_AF-A0A2E2JHW3-F1
#
_entry.id   AF-A0A2E2JHW3-F1
#
_cell.length_a   1.000
_cell.length_b   1.000
_cell.length_c   1.000
_cell.angle_alpha   90.00
_cell.angle_beta   90.00
_cell.angle_gamma   90.00
#
_symmetry.space_group_name_H-M   'P 1'
#
loop_
_entity.id
_entity.type
_entity.pdbx_description
1 polymer ?
#
loop_
_entity_poly.entity_id
_entity_poly.type
_entity_poly.pdbx_seq_one_letter_code
_entity_poly.pdbx_strand_id
1 'polypeptide(L)'
;MGIAAARRKRHGLMIGLIVSSGMFLAGCTGAQSPVEELADISTTVKFDSRTFGVPASPRITTAKRVPKGGGRSQVGKPYKVRGKWYYPKDDPGYSKSGTASWYGPNFHGRLTANGEVYDMHGLSAAHKTFPLPSYAMVTNLENGSRVMVRVNDRGPFAHGREIDLSAVAAKLLDFQHAGTAEVQVDYIGRAPLEGDDTQMLMASYVPAQGADPYGDTVMVASAEDRPVPQRGVQPSAIAYGETRELPGVRPDAVRAGEGRGAGSGEGFDLRRLLPLDGIAAFASSYAPEQSTGGAGDALSAAIAVEPERIAIGTIAGDLAERVRSVAFGHGELVEDDVPGENGRVATLVVAPGADTDAVLRRLWQVGAEDAFVIRD
;
A
#
# COMPACT_ATOMS: atom_id res chain seq x y z
N MET A 1 -56.84 -42.09 -80.68
CA MET A 1 -57.43 -42.17 -79.32
C MET A 1 -56.31 -42.60 -78.37
N GLY A 2 -55.92 -41.91 -77.29
CA GLY A 2 -56.21 -40.54 -76.82
C GLY A 2 -56.03 -40.43 -75.29
N ILE A 3 -55.26 -39.43 -74.80
CA ILE A 3 -55.32 -38.82 -73.44
C ILE A 3 -54.87 -39.73 -72.25
N ALA A 4 -54.11 -39.32 -71.22
CA ALA A 4 -53.17 -38.19 -70.97
C ALA A 4 -52.38 -38.40 -69.63
N ALA A 5 -51.33 -37.60 -69.38
CA ALA A 5 -50.84 -37.07 -68.06
C ALA A 5 -50.49 -38.01 -66.86
N ALA A 6 -49.58 -37.70 -65.91
CA ALA A 6 -48.48 -36.72 -65.79
C ALA A 6 -47.62 -36.98 -64.51
N ARG A 7 -46.40 -36.38 -64.43
CA ARG A 7 -45.51 -36.20 -63.24
C ARG A 7 -44.89 -37.49 -62.63
N ARG A 8 -43.73 -37.48 -61.94
CA ARG A 8 -42.84 -36.37 -61.46
C ARG A 8 -41.35 -36.80 -61.52
N LYS A 9 -40.41 -35.87 -61.75
CA LYS A 9 -38.94 -36.11 -61.85
C LYS A 9 -38.17 -35.88 -60.54
N ARG A 10 -37.01 -36.54 -60.40
CA ARG A 10 -35.69 -36.13 -59.83
C ARG A 10 -34.96 -37.40 -59.34
N HIS A 11 -34.07 -38.08 -60.09
CA HIS A 11 -32.76 -37.67 -60.65
C HIS A 11 -31.83 -37.01 -59.62
N GLY A 12 -30.86 -37.79 -59.14
CA GLY A 12 -29.61 -37.29 -58.57
C GLY A 12 -28.46 -37.57 -59.53
N LEU A 13 -27.40 -36.75 -59.46
CA LEU A 13 -26.11 -36.98 -60.11
C LEU A 13 -25.03 -36.23 -59.33
N MET A 14 -23.92 -36.90 -59.00
CA MET A 14 -22.72 -36.26 -58.48
C MET A 14 -21.90 -35.65 -59.63
N ILE A 15 -21.48 -34.41 -59.48
CA ILE A 15 -20.19 -33.91 -60.01
C ILE A 15 -19.64 -32.94 -58.95
N GLY A 16 -18.37 -33.12 -58.56
CA GLY A 16 -17.65 -32.15 -57.76
C GLY A 16 -16.48 -31.57 -58.55
N LEU A 17 -16.24 -30.26 -58.41
CA LEU A 17 -14.89 -29.70 -58.43
C LEU A 17 -14.88 -28.40 -57.62
N ILE A 18 -13.85 -28.25 -56.78
CA ILE A 18 -13.72 -27.17 -55.81
C ILE A 18 -13.09 -25.95 -56.48
N VAL A 19 -13.73 -24.78 -56.35
CA VAL A 19 -13.17 -23.48 -56.72
C VAL A 19 -13.37 -22.51 -55.56
N SER A 20 -12.30 -22.17 -54.83
CA SER A 20 -12.05 -20.89 -54.11
C SER A 20 -11.05 -21.02 -52.94
N SER A 21 -9.75 -21.17 -53.26
CA SER A 21 -8.70 -20.53 -52.44
C SER A 21 -8.38 -19.18 -53.09
N GLY A 22 -8.20 -18.07 -52.38
CA GLY A 22 -8.32 -17.86 -50.94
C GLY A 22 -7.85 -16.44 -50.61
N MET A 23 -8.75 -15.47 -50.65
CA MET A 23 -8.49 -14.08 -50.23
C MET A 23 -9.30 -13.77 -48.96
N PHE A 24 -8.72 -14.07 -47.80
CA PHE A 24 -9.13 -13.47 -46.53
C PHE A 24 -7.98 -12.61 -46.00
N LEU A 25 -8.05 -11.33 -46.35
CA LEU A 25 -7.22 -10.28 -45.79
C LEU A 25 -7.67 -9.96 -44.36
N ALA A 26 -6.68 -9.68 -43.50
CA ALA A 26 -6.76 -8.82 -42.32
C ALA A 26 -7.96 -9.02 -41.37
N GLY A 27 -7.73 -9.83 -40.33
CA GLY A 27 -8.64 -10.01 -39.19
C GLY A 27 -7.94 -10.15 -37.85
N CYS A 28 -6.78 -9.51 -37.66
CA CYS A 28 -6.16 -9.40 -36.33
C CYS A 28 -6.99 -8.45 -35.48
N THR A 29 -8.06 -8.96 -34.85
CA THR A 29 -8.82 -8.25 -33.83
C THR A 29 -7.85 -7.83 -32.74
N GLY A 30 -7.74 -6.51 -32.53
CA GLY A 30 -6.71 -5.96 -31.66
C GLY A 30 -6.78 -6.51 -30.24
N ALA A 31 -5.63 -6.49 -29.57
CA ALA A 31 -5.61 -6.57 -28.13
C ALA A 31 -6.45 -5.40 -27.59
N GLN A 32 -7.68 -5.70 -27.15
CA GLN A 32 -8.40 -4.80 -26.27
C GLN A 32 -7.52 -4.65 -25.03
N SER A 33 -7.08 -3.42 -24.76
CA SER A 33 -6.59 -3.07 -23.44
C SER A 33 -7.66 -3.53 -22.43
N PRO A 34 -7.28 -4.18 -21.31
CA PRO A 34 -8.26 -4.58 -20.31
C PRO A 34 -8.97 -3.32 -19.84
N VAL A 35 -10.26 -3.21 -20.16
CA VAL A 35 -11.09 -2.10 -19.69
C VAL A 35 -11.06 -2.17 -18.17
N GLU A 36 -10.52 -1.13 -17.56
CA GLU A 36 -10.22 -1.10 -16.12
C GLU A 36 -11.54 -1.22 -15.34
N GLU A 37 -11.73 -2.37 -14.68
CA GLU A 37 -12.98 -2.67 -13.99
C GLU A 37 -13.19 -1.68 -12.84
N LEU A 38 -14.23 -0.85 -12.93
CA LEU A 38 -14.56 0.13 -11.90
C LEU A 38 -15.15 -0.56 -10.68
N ALA A 39 -14.82 -0.06 -9.49
CA ALA A 39 -15.46 -0.48 -8.25
C ALA A 39 -16.88 0.10 -8.16
N ASP A 40 -17.81 -0.64 -7.53
CA ASP A 40 -19.13 -0.12 -7.19
C ASP A 40 -19.03 0.76 -5.93
N ILE A 41 -18.87 2.07 -6.15
CA ILE A 41 -18.60 3.07 -5.10
C ILE A 41 -19.48 4.30 -5.27
N SER A 42 -19.94 4.86 -4.15
CA SER A 42 -20.42 6.24 -4.14
C SER A 42 -19.22 7.18 -3.99
N THR A 43 -19.05 8.09 -4.95
CA THR A 43 -18.01 9.13 -4.89
C THR A 43 -18.33 10.25 -3.88
N THR A 44 -19.57 10.31 -3.39
CA THR A 44 -20.04 11.28 -2.39
C THR A 44 -19.30 11.11 -1.06
N VAL A 45 -18.64 12.18 -0.61
CA VAL A 45 -17.94 12.22 0.67
C VAL A 45 -18.95 12.20 1.82
N LYS A 46 -19.08 11.05 2.49
CA LYS A 46 -19.86 10.89 3.74
C LYS A 46 -19.03 11.12 5.01
N PHE A 47 -17.89 11.80 4.88
CA PHE A 47 -16.98 12.11 5.98
C PHE A 47 -17.19 13.56 6.44
N ASP A 48 -17.57 13.75 7.70
CA ASP A 48 -17.72 15.09 8.27
C ASP A 48 -16.37 15.61 8.81
N SER A 49 -15.73 16.47 8.03
CA SER A 49 -14.47 17.12 8.41
C SER A 49 -14.59 17.97 9.68
N ARG A 50 -15.78 18.47 10.04
CA ARG A 50 -16.00 19.23 11.28
C ARG A 50 -15.93 18.33 12.51
N THR A 51 -16.44 17.10 12.42
CA THR A 51 -16.39 16.12 13.51
C THR A 51 -14.97 15.58 13.75
N PHE A 52 -14.16 15.40 12.70
CA PHE A 52 -12.85 14.76 12.80
C PHE A 52 -11.66 15.73 12.76
N GLY A 53 -11.86 17.00 12.38
CA GLY A 53 -10.83 18.04 12.37
C GLY A 53 -9.86 17.98 11.18
N VAL A 54 -10.08 17.09 10.21
CA VAL A 54 -9.27 16.91 9.00
C VAL A 54 -10.17 16.78 7.77
N PRO A 55 -9.73 17.18 6.56
CA PRO A 55 -10.43 16.86 5.33
C PRO A 55 -10.31 15.36 4.99
N ALA A 56 -11.21 14.85 4.15
CA ALA A 56 -11.12 13.47 3.67
C ALA A 56 -9.99 13.33 2.61
N SER A 57 -9.07 12.40 2.82
CA SER A 57 -7.83 12.20 2.05
C SER A 57 -8.06 12.03 0.53
N PRO A 58 -7.19 12.56 -0.36
CA PRO A 58 -7.40 12.51 -1.81
C PRO A 58 -7.72 11.12 -2.36
N ARG A 59 -8.65 11.07 -3.32
CA ARG A 59 -8.99 9.87 -4.10
C ARG A 59 -8.09 9.80 -5.33
N ILE A 60 -7.25 8.77 -5.40
CA ILE A 60 -6.31 8.54 -6.50
C ILE A 60 -6.96 7.72 -7.62
N THR A 61 -7.84 6.78 -7.29
CA THR A 61 -8.51 5.93 -8.28
C THR A 61 -9.95 5.55 -7.89
N THR A 62 -10.67 5.02 -8.88
CA THR A 62 -11.99 4.37 -8.77
C THR A 62 -11.97 2.94 -9.33
N ALA A 63 -10.80 2.45 -9.76
CA ALA A 63 -10.60 1.10 -10.25
C ALA A 63 -10.65 0.08 -9.10
N LYS A 64 -11.25 -1.07 -9.38
CA LYS A 64 -11.41 -2.21 -8.46
C LYS A 64 -10.07 -2.82 -8.04
N ARG A 65 -9.04 -2.71 -8.88
CA ARG A 65 -7.66 -3.04 -8.52
C ARG A 65 -6.93 -1.74 -8.25
N VAL A 66 -6.38 -1.60 -7.04
CA VAL A 66 -5.55 -0.45 -6.66
C VAL A 66 -4.08 -0.87 -6.56
N PRO A 67 -3.12 0.07 -6.69
CA PRO A 67 -1.72 -0.19 -6.37
C PRO A 67 -1.56 -0.76 -4.95
N LYS A 68 -0.68 -1.75 -4.80
CA LYS A 68 -0.37 -2.41 -3.54
C LYS A 68 0.96 -1.91 -2.99
N GLY A 69 1.04 -1.73 -1.68
CA GLY A 69 2.22 -1.17 -1.03
C GLY A 69 2.46 0.31 -1.36
N GLY A 70 3.72 0.73 -1.23
CA GLY A 70 4.14 2.12 -1.24
C GLY A 70 3.84 2.81 0.10
N GLY A 71 3.53 4.11 0.02
CA GLY A 71 3.36 4.94 1.21
C GLY A 71 4.68 5.16 1.96
N ARG A 72 4.61 5.30 3.29
CA ARG A 72 5.78 5.49 4.18
C ARG A 72 5.68 4.65 5.44
N SER A 73 6.83 4.30 6.01
CA SER A 73 6.88 3.74 7.36
C SER A 73 6.87 4.88 8.37
N GLN A 74 6.05 4.77 9.41
CA GLN A 74 5.95 5.76 10.47
C GLN A 74 5.39 5.09 11.74
N VAL A 75 5.96 5.37 12.91
CA VAL A 75 5.18 5.28 14.16
C VAL A 75 4.15 6.42 14.13
N GLY A 76 4.63 7.63 13.88
CA GLY A 76 3.84 8.84 13.71
C GLY A 76 3.61 9.59 15.03
N LYS A 77 3.41 10.90 14.89
CA LYS A 77 3.23 11.84 16.00
C LYS A 77 1.95 11.53 16.80
N PRO A 78 1.96 11.68 18.15
CA PRO A 78 0.75 11.77 18.95
C PRO A 78 -0.22 12.80 18.39
N TYR A 79 -1.51 12.47 18.41
CA TYR A 79 -2.53 13.26 17.75
C TYR A 79 -3.85 13.20 18.52
N LYS A 80 -4.70 14.21 18.29
CA LYS A 80 -5.93 14.42 19.05
C LYS A 80 -7.14 14.39 18.14
N VAL A 81 -8.09 13.49 18.41
CA VAL A 81 -9.36 13.38 17.68
C VAL A 81 -10.51 13.45 18.69
N ARG A 82 -11.49 14.32 18.43
CA ARG A 82 -12.68 14.53 19.28
C ARG A 82 -12.35 14.73 20.77
N GLY A 83 -11.29 15.50 21.05
CA GLY A 83 -10.83 15.79 22.42
C GLY A 83 -9.90 14.73 23.03
N LYS A 84 -9.87 13.51 22.50
CA LYS A 84 -9.03 12.41 23.02
C LYS A 84 -7.68 12.34 22.30
N TRP A 85 -6.62 12.21 23.08
CA TRP A 85 -5.27 11.95 22.58
C TRP A 85 -5.05 10.47 22.27
N TYR A 86 -4.24 10.22 21.24
CA TYR A 86 -3.75 8.93 20.81
C TYR A 86 -2.24 9.02 20.61
N TYR A 87 -1.52 7.99 21.08
CA TYR A 87 -0.07 7.93 21.08
C TYR A 87 0.34 6.70 20.28
N PRO A 88 0.68 6.86 18.99
CA PRO A 88 1.26 5.77 18.23
C PRO A 88 2.58 5.33 18.84
N LYS A 89 2.77 4.01 18.96
CA LYS A 89 3.98 3.39 19.48
C LYS A 89 4.17 2.01 18.90
N ASP A 90 5.41 1.57 18.78
CA ASP A 90 5.71 0.15 18.58
C ASP A 90 5.40 -0.60 19.90
N ASP A 91 4.57 -1.63 19.83
CA ASP A 91 4.13 -2.40 21.01
C ASP A 91 4.10 -3.91 20.67
N PRO A 92 5.27 -4.58 20.67
CA PRO A 92 5.39 -5.99 20.31
C PRO A 92 4.57 -6.96 21.16
N GLY A 93 4.09 -6.52 22.33
CA GLY A 93 3.24 -7.30 23.23
C GLY A 93 1.75 -6.95 23.14
N TYR A 94 1.33 -6.11 22.17
CA TYR A 94 -0.05 -5.66 22.09
C TYR A 94 -0.98 -6.83 21.76
N SER A 95 -1.87 -7.14 22.71
CA SER A 95 -2.90 -8.16 22.62
C SER A 95 -4.12 -7.61 23.36
N LYS A 96 -5.20 -7.31 22.64
CA LYS A 96 -6.38 -6.67 23.24
C LYS A 96 -7.69 -7.05 22.54
N SER A 97 -8.71 -7.31 23.35
CA SER A 97 -10.09 -7.53 22.88
C SER A 97 -10.88 -6.22 22.75
N GLY A 98 -11.83 -6.17 21.82
CA GLY A 98 -12.85 -5.14 21.71
C GLY A 98 -13.60 -5.15 20.38
N THR A 99 -14.58 -4.25 20.23
CA THR A 99 -15.46 -4.20 19.06
C THR A 99 -14.73 -3.82 17.77
N ALA A 100 -14.72 -4.70 16.77
CA ALA A 100 -14.37 -4.35 15.39
C ALA A 100 -15.55 -3.69 14.67
N SER A 101 -15.26 -2.92 13.62
CA SER A 101 -16.21 -2.70 12.52
C SER A 101 -15.49 -2.79 11.17
N TRP A 102 -16.14 -2.35 10.09
CA TRP A 102 -15.52 -2.26 8.78
C TRP A 102 -15.87 -0.95 8.06
N TYR A 103 -14.96 -0.46 7.23
CA TYR A 103 -15.14 0.80 6.51
C TYR A 103 -15.81 0.60 5.14
N GLY A 104 -16.81 1.45 4.85
CA GLY A 104 -17.65 1.33 3.66
C GLY A 104 -16.93 1.64 2.33
N PRO A 105 -17.58 1.35 1.18
CA PRO A 105 -16.99 1.46 -0.15
C PRO A 105 -16.48 2.88 -0.52
N ASN A 106 -17.05 3.92 0.08
CA ASN A 106 -16.73 5.33 -0.23
C ASN A 106 -15.26 5.73 0.02
N PHE A 107 -14.54 4.97 0.85
CA PHE A 107 -13.12 5.21 1.13
C PHE A 107 -12.19 4.59 0.07
N HIS A 108 -12.59 3.50 -0.60
CA HIS A 108 -11.74 2.73 -1.52
C HIS A 108 -11.07 3.63 -2.56
N GLY A 109 -9.79 3.44 -2.87
CA GLY A 109 -9.05 4.27 -3.82
C GLY A 109 -8.60 5.64 -3.28
N ARG A 110 -8.83 5.95 -1.99
CA ARG A 110 -8.23 7.10 -1.29
C ARG A 110 -6.90 6.74 -0.63
N LEU A 111 -6.08 7.76 -0.38
CA LEU A 111 -4.88 7.62 0.44
C LEU A 111 -5.23 7.33 1.91
N THR A 112 -4.52 6.38 2.51
CA THR A 112 -4.53 6.11 3.96
C THR A 112 -3.59 7.08 4.70
N ALA A 113 -3.59 7.01 6.04
CA ALA A 113 -2.68 7.80 6.87
C ALA A 113 -1.18 7.56 6.60
N ASN A 114 -0.78 6.43 6.02
CA ASN A 114 0.60 6.19 5.57
C ASN A 114 0.84 6.45 4.08
N GLY A 115 -0.18 6.87 3.32
CA GLY A 115 -0.06 7.17 1.89
C GLY A 115 -0.22 5.97 0.95
N GLU A 116 -0.55 4.78 1.46
CA GLU A 116 -1.01 3.67 0.62
C GLU A 116 -2.41 3.95 0.05
N VAL A 117 -2.76 3.31 -1.07
CA VAL A 117 -4.12 3.40 -1.61
C VAL A 117 -5.00 2.34 -0.94
N TYR A 118 -6.07 2.77 -0.29
CA TYR A 118 -6.96 1.85 0.42
C TYR A 118 -7.75 0.93 -0.55
N ASP A 119 -7.55 -0.38 -0.41
CA ASP A 119 -8.32 -1.42 -1.12
C ASP A 119 -9.42 -2.04 -0.26
N MET A 120 -10.69 -1.94 -0.66
CA MET A 120 -11.78 -2.65 0.02
C MET A 120 -11.79 -4.16 -0.22
N HIS A 121 -11.11 -4.59 -1.29
CA HIS A 121 -10.98 -5.99 -1.68
C HIS A 121 -9.70 -6.65 -1.12
N GLY A 122 -8.82 -5.87 -0.49
CA GLY A 122 -7.62 -6.36 0.20
C GLY A 122 -7.89 -6.76 1.66
N LEU A 123 -6.89 -7.37 2.32
CA LEU A 123 -6.92 -7.67 3.75
C LEU A 123 -6.26 -6.53 4.54
N SER A 124 -6.97 -5.41 4.66
CA SER A 124 -6.48 -4.18 5.28
C SER A 124 -7.28 -3.78 6.53
N ALA A 125 -6.69 -2.92 7.35
CA ALA A 125 -7.29 -2.40 8.58
C ALA A 125 -6.75 -1.01 8.97
N ALA A 126 -7.53 -0.30 9.80
CA ALA A 126 -7.13 0.93 10.49
C ALA A 126 -6.98 0.68 11.99
N HIS A 127 -5.85 1.12 12.57
CA HIS A 127 -5.63 1.09 14.02
C HIS A 127 -5.12 2.43 14.56
N LYS A 128 -5.50 2.75 15.80
CA LYS A 128 -5.25 4.05 16.45
C LYS A 128 -3.78 4.30 16.74
N THR A 129 -3.04 3.26 17.14
CA THR A 129 -1.71 3.44 17.74
C THR A 129 -0.61 2.52 17.19
N PHE A 130 -0.89 1.62 16.24
CA PHE A 130 0.17 0.78 15.67
C PHE A 130 1.10 1.60 14.75
N PRO A 131 2.38 1.24 14.64
CA PRO A 131 3.20 1.74 13.54
C PRO A 131 2.58 1.34 12.21
N LEU A 132 2.75 2.16 11.19
CA LEU A 132 2.24 1.91 9.84
C LEU A 132 3.41 1.74 8.87
N PRO A 133 3.29 0.85 7.86
CA PRO A 133 2.35 -0.25 7.84
C PRO A 133 2.77 -1.35 8.83
N SER A 134 1.80 -2.10 9.35
CA SER A 134 2.03 -3.25 10.24
C SER A 134 1.08 -4.40 9.95
N TYR A 135 1.33 -5.55 10.59
CA TYR A 135 0.44 -6.70 10.57
C TYR A 135 -0.22 -6.90 11.92
N ALA A 136 -1.52 -7.23 11.88
CA ALA A 136 -2.30 -7.63 13.03
C ALA A 136 -2.99 -8.96 12.75
N MET A 137 -2.99 -9.89 13.71
CA MET A 137 -3.91 -11.03 13.70
C MET A 137 -5.21 -10.57 14.34
N VAL A 138 -6.33 -10.81 13.66
CA VAL A 138 -7.67 -10.47 14.15
C VAL A 138 -8.49 -11.75 14.24
N THR A 139 -8.96 -12.08 15.44
CA THR A 139 -9.80 -13.25 15.71
C THR A 139 -11.19 -12.79 16.11
N ASN A 140 -12.24 -13.23 15.43
CA ASN A 140 -13.62 -13.04 15.88
C ASN A 140 -13.90 -13.98 17.05
N LEU A 141 -14.26 -13.40 18.21
CA LEU A 141 -14.47 -14.12 19.46
C LEU A 141 -15.78 -14.92 19.49
N GLU A 142 -16.72 -14.61 18.60
CA GLU A 142 -18.04 -15.25 18.54
C GLU A 142 -17.99 -16.61 17.81
N ASN A 143 -17.13 -16.74 16.80
CA ASN A 143 -17.06 -17.93 15.92
C ASN A 143 -15.66 -18.57 15.81
N GLY A 144 -14.62 -17.95 16.37
CA GLY A 144 -13.24 -18.43 16.37
C GLY A 144 -12.49 -18.28 15.04
N SER A 145 -13.11 -17.69 14.01
CA SER A 145 -12.43 -17.37 12.75
C SER A 145 -11.34 -16.31 12.98
N ARG A 146 -10.24 -16.38 12.22
CA ARG A 146 -9.16 -15.39 12.32
C ARG A 146 -8.44 -15.17 11.00
N VAL A 147 -7.91 -13.97 10.81
CA VAL A 147 -7.09 -13.63 9.64
C VAL A 147 -6.08 -12.54 10.00
N MET A 148 -4.89 -12.58 9.39
CA MET A 148 -3.92 -11.50 9.44
C MET A 148 -4.31 -10.39 8.46
N VAL A 149 -4.18 -9.14 8.89
CA VAL A 149 -4.50 -7.94 8.09
C VAL A 149 -3.35 -6.94 8.11
N ARG A 150 -3.18 -6.22 6.99
CA ARG A 150 -2.27 -5.08 6.87
C ARG A 150 -2.91 -3.84 7.48
N VAL A 151 -2.36 -3.36 8.57
CA VAL A 151 -2.74 -2.10 9.20
C VAL A 151 -1.97 -0.96 8.54
N ASN A 152 -2.65 -0.18 7.69
CA ASN A 152 -2.05 0.93 6.94
C ASN A 152 -2.74 2.29 7.18
N ASP A 153 -3.81 2.34 7.98
CA ASP A 153 -4.58 3.56 8.24
C ASP A 153 -4.82 3.85 9.74
N ARG A 154 -5.29 5.06 10.04
CA ARG A 154 -5.54 5.57 11.40
C ARG A 154 -7.03 5.61 11.74
N GLY A 155 -7.39 5.06 12.89
CA GLY A 155 -8.77 4.95 13.38
C GLY A 155 -8.98 3.61 14.07
N PRO A 156 -10.21 3.22 14.46
CA PRO A 156 -11.43 4.03 14.53
C PRO A 156 -11.42 5.14 15.58
N PHE A 157 -12.25 6.17 15.35
CA PHE A 157 -12.51 7.31 16.25
C PHE A 157 -13.98 7.43 16.68
N ALA A 158 -14.75 6.37 16.49
CA ALA A 158 -16.19 6.32 16.80
C ALA A 158 -16.50 5.11 17.70
N HIS A 159 -17.51 5.27 18.56
CA HIS A 159 -18.13 4.20 19.37
C HIS A 159 -17.19 3.33 20.23
N GLY A 160 -15.97 3.81 20.53
CA GLY A 160 -15.01 3.06 21.36
C GLY A 160 -14.38 1.84 20.68
N ARG A 161 -14.67 1.60 19.39
CA ARG A 161 -14.21 0.45 18.60
C ARG A 161 -12.69 0.26 18.69
N GLU A 162 -12.24 -0.98 18.56
CA GLU A 162 -10.82 -1.31 18.62
C GLU A 162 -10.13 -1.13 17.26
N ILE A 163 -10.68 -1.77 16.23
CA ILE A 163 -10.12 -1.84 14.87
C ILE A 163 -11.23 -1.66 13.83
N ASP A 164 -10.92 -1.03 12.70
CA ASP A 164 -11.81 -1.00 11.53
C ASP A 164 -11.16 -1.80 10.40
N LEU A 165 -11.87 -2.78 9.86
CA LEU A 165 -11.37 -3.72 8.84
C LEU A 165 -11.88 -3.38 7.43
N SER A 166 -11.27 -4.00 6.43
CA SER A 166 -11.83 -4.05 5.07
C SER A 166 -13.09 -4.86 4.95
N ALA A 167 -13.85 -4.59 3.89
CA ALA A 167 -15.05 -5.33 3.55
C ALA A 167 -14.77 -6.83 3.35
N VAL A 168 -13.62 -7.20 2.78
CA VAL A 168 -13.20 -8.60 2.62
C VAL A 168 -12.75 -9.23 3.93
N ALA A 169 -11.99 -8.52 4.77
CA ALA A 169 -11.59 -9.04 6.08
C ALA A 169 -12.82 -9.27 6.99
N ALA A 170 -13.78 -8.35 7.00
CA ALA A 170 -15.04 -8.49 7.73
C ALA A 170 -15.96 -9.59 7.17
N LYS A 171 -15.84 -9.91 5.88
CA LYS A 171 -16.55 -11.04 5.26
C LYS A 171 -15.96 -12.38 5.69
N LEU A 172 -14.63 -12.50 5.72
CA LEU A 172 -13.94 -13.72 6.15
C LEU A 172 -14.12 -14.00 7.64
N LEU A 173 -14.17 -12.95 8.45
CA LEU A 173 -14.48 -13.05 9.88
C LEU A 173 -15.98 -13.16 10.19
N ASP A 174 -16.82 -13.26 9.14
CA ASP A 174 -18.27 -13.44 9.20
C ASP A 174 -19.02 -12.42 10.08
N PHE A 175 -18.68 -11.13 9.95
CA PHE A 175 -19.42 -10.05 10.61
C PHE A 175 -19.82 -8.90 9.68
N GLN A 176 -19.50 -8.98 8.38
CA GLN A 176 -19.81 -7.91 7.42
C GLN A 176 -21.30 -7.50 7.45
N HIS A 177 -22.21 -8.48 7.56
CA HIS A 177 -23.66 -8.25 7.64
C HIS A 177 -24.13 -7.71 9.00
N ALA A 178 -23.48 -8.10 10.10
CA ALA A 178 -23.75 -7.55 11.43
C ALA A 178 -23.21 -6.11 11.58
N GLY A 179 -22.18 -5.75 10.82
CA GLY A 179 -21.51 -4.45 10.83
C GLY A 179 -20.41 -4.32 11.89
N THR A 180 -20.53 -5.06 12.99
CA THR A 180 -19.57 -5.13 14.10
C THR A 180 -19.50 -6.55 14.67
N ALA A 181 -18.37 -6.91 15.29
CA ALA A 181 -18.21 -8.10 16.12
C ALA A 181 -17.21 -7.83 17.25
N GLU A 182 -17.26 -8.60 18.32
CA GLU A 182 -16.18 -8.59 19.32
C GLU A 182 -14.98 -9.41 18.80
N VAL A 183 -13.80 -8.78 18.76
CA VAL A 183 -12.58 -9.39 18.25
C VAL A 183 -11.44 -9.33 19.25
N GLN A 184 -10.50 -10.25 19.13
CA GLN A 184 -9.15 -10.15 19.67
C GLN A 184 -8.22 -9.59 18.59
N VAL A 185 -7.45 -8.55 18.93
CA VAL A 185 -6.44 -7.94 18.06
C VAL A 185 -5.06 -8.14 18.66
N ASP A 186 -4.20 -8.86 17.96
CA ASP A 186 -2.82 -9.12 18.33
C ASP A 186 -1.87 -8.49 17.31
N TYR A 187 -0.91 -7.69 17.78
CA TYR A 187 0.12 -7.09 16.91
C TYR A 187 1.18 -8.14 16.55
N ILE A 188 1.51 -8.24 15.26
CA ILE A 188 2.45 -9.24 14.74
C ILE A 188 3.81 -8.61 14.43
N GLY A 189 3.83 -7.35 13.99
CA GLY A 189 5.06 -6.63 13.66
C GLY A 189 4.85 -5.62 12.54
N ARG A 190 5.93 -4.92 12.13
CA ARG A 190 5.92 -4.02 10.98
C ARG A 190 5.79 -4.80 9.67
N ALA A 191 5.11 -4.20 8.69
CA ALA A 191 4.97 -4.74 7.34
C ALA A 191 5.99 -4.09 6.39
N PRO A 192 6.43 -4.78 5.33
CA PRO A 192 7.18 -4.16 4.25
C PRO A 192 6.34 -3.09 3.55
N LEU A 193 6.99 -2.02 3.08
CA LEU A 193 6.35 -0.98 2.26
C LEU A 193 5.99 -1.50 0.88
N GLU A 194 6.90 -2.25 0.26
CA GLU A 194 6.75 -2.73 -1.12
C GLU A 194 6.25 -4.17 -1.20
N GLY A 195 5.50 -4.46 -2.26
CA GLY A 195 5.01 -5.80 -2.60
C GLY A 195 3.51 -6.00 -2.39
N ASP A 196 3.00 -7.14 -2.85
CA ASP A 196 1.63 -7.59 -2.62
C ASP A 196 1.63 -8.71 -1.58
N ASP A 197 1.17 -8.39 -0.37
CA ASP A 197 1.07 -9.31 0.77
C ASP A 197 -0.22 -10.15 0.75
N THR A 198 -1.13 -9.93 -0.21
CA THR A 198 -2.45 -10.57 -0.27
C THR A 198 -2.40 -12.10 -0.15
N GLN A 199 -1.43 -12.77 -0.79
CA GLN A 199 -1.31 -14.24 -0.70
C GLN A 199 -0.89 -14.71 0.69
N MET A 200 0.05 -14.00 1.33
CA MET A 200 0.55 -14.33 2.67
C MET A 200 -0.53 -14.09 3.73
N LEU A 201 -1.23 -12.95 3.63
CA LEU A 201 -2.34 -12.63 4.51
C LEU A 201 -3.50 -13.63 4.35
N MET A 202 -3.84 -14.03 3.12
CA MET A 202 -4.87 -15.03 2.88
C MET A 202 -4.48 -16.42 3.42
N ALA A 203 -3.22 -16.83 3.31
CA ALA A 203 -2.73 -18.09 3.85
C ALA A 203 -2.81 -18.18 5.40
N SER A 204 -2.99 -17.05 6.08
CA SER A 204 -3.21 -17.00 7.54
C SER A 204 -4.66 -17.20 7.97
N TYR A 205 -5.62 -17.19 7.02
CA TYR A 205 -7.05 -17.31 7.32
C TYR A 205 -7.37 -18.69 7.89
N VAL A 206 -8.00 -18.69 9.06
CA VAL A 206 -8.65 -19.87 9.65
C VAL A 206 -10.15 -19.57 9.74
N PRO A 207 -11.01 -20.39 9.13
CA PRO A 207 -12.45 -20.19 9.16
C PRO A 207 -13.04 -20.46 10.56
N ALA A 208 -14.31 -20.11 10.73
CA ALA A 208 -15.07 -20.47 11.92
C ALA A 208 -15.10 -21.99 12.14
N GLN A 209 -15.21 -22.45 13.38
CA GLN A 209 -15.26 -23.89 13.68
C GLN A 209 -16.50 -24.53 13.02
N GLY A 210 -16.27 -25.55 12.18
CA GLY A 210 -17.31 -26.22 11.41
C GLY A 210 -17.65 -25.59 10.06
N ALA A 211 -17.05 -24.45 9.70
CA ALA A 211 -17.08 -23.95 8.33
C ALA A 211 -15.96 -24.61 7.52
N ASP A 212 -16.32 -25.37 6.48
CA ASP A 212 -15.37 -25.89 5.50
C ASP A 212 -14.86 -24.73 4.62
N PRO A 213 -13.57 -24.36 4.67
CA PRO A 213 -13.03 -23.29 3.83
C PRO A 213 -12.90 -23.70 2.35
N TYR A 214 -13.06 -24.99 2.04
CA TYR A 214 -12.94 -25.60 0.71
C TYR A 214 -14.17 -26.48 0.36
N GLY A 215 -15.36 -25.95 0.66
CA GLY A 215 -16.67 -26.61 0.53
C GLY A 215 -16.74 -27.77 -0.46
N ASP A 216 -16.99 -28.97 0.06
CA ASP A 216 -17.27 -30.25 -0.63
C ASP A 216 -16.21 -30.75 -1.64
N THR A 217 -15.10 -30.03 -1.85
CA THR A 217 -14.19 -30.29 -2.98
C THR A 217 -12.76 -30.67 -2.60
N VAL A 218 -12.36 -30.51 -1.34
CA VAL A 218 -11.04 -30.94 -0.84
C VAL A 218 -11.19 -31.94 0.31
N MET A 219 -11.29 -33.23 -0.05
CA MET A 219 -11.18 -34.32 0.92
C MET A 219 -9.73 -34.40 1.45
N VAL A 220 -9.46 -33.74 2.58
CA VAL A 220 -8.21 -33.96 3.32
C VAL A 220 -8.26 -35.37 3.91
N ALA A 221 -7.48 -36.27 3.34
CA ALA A 221 -7.37 -37.64 3.84
C ALA A 221 -6.70 -37.63 5.22
N SER A 222 -7.51 -37.68 6.29
CA SER A 222 -7.02 -37.98 7.63
C SER A 222 -6.39 -39.36 7.63
N ALA A 223 -5.07 -39.41 7.69
CA ALA A 223 -4.34 -40.66 7.87
C ALA A 223 -4.54 -41.10 9.33
N GLU A 224 -5.53 -41.98 9.55
CA GLU A 224 -5.73 -42.60 10.86
C GLU A 224 -4.44 -43.26 11.35
N ASP A 225 -4.14 -43.02 12.62
CA ASP A 225 -2.85 -43.34 13.24
C ASP A 225 -2.63 -44.86 13.31
N ARG A 226 -1.92 -45.41 12.31
CA ARG A 226 -1.62 -46.84 12.25
C ARG A 226 -0.40 -47.16 13.11
N PRO A 227 -0.50 -48.06 14.11
CA PRO A 227 0.63 -48.39 14.97
C PRO A 227 1.75 -49.03 14.15
N VAL A 228 2.89 -48.34 14.08
CA VAL A 228 4.09 -48.80 13.38
C VAL A 228 4.74 -49.94 14.18
N PRO A 229 4.97 -51.13 13.61
CA PRO A 229 5.66 -52.20 14.32
C PRO A 229 7.13 -51.82 14.52
N GLN A 230 7.56 -51.67 15.78
CA GLN A 230 8.96 -51.47 16.12
C GLN A 230 9.78 -52.68 15.69
N ARG A 231 10.57 -52.53 14.63
CA ARG A 231 11.61 -53.49 14.24
C ARG A 231 12.96 -52.95 14.69
N GLY A 232 13.64 -53.72 15.54
CA GLY A 232 14.77 -53.25 16.34
C GLY A 232 15.91 -52.64 15.53
N VAL A 233 16.47 -51.54 16.06
CA VAL A 233 17.68 -50.90 15.54
C VAL A 233 18.89 -51.81 15.77
N GLN A 234 19.67 -52.02 14.72
CA GLN A 234 21.07 -52.47 14.81
C GLN A 234 21.93 -51.44 14.08
N PRO A 235 22.99 -50.90 14.69
CA PRO A 235 23.78 -49.84 14.07
C PRO A 235 24.85 -50.42 13.12
N SER A 236 24.71 -50.18 11.82
CA SER A 236 25.79 -50.37 10.84
C SER A 236 26.42 -49.03 10.49
N ALA A 237 27.62 -48.76 11.00
CA ALA A 237 28.38 -47.57 10.63
C ALA A 237 28.81 -47.65 9.16
N ILE A 238 28.59 -46.58 8.40
CA ILE A 238 29.22 -46.37 7.09
C ILE A 238 29.85 -44.97 7.10
N ALA A 239 31.07 -44.90 6.55
CA ALA A 239 31.96 -43.76 6.65
C ALA A 239 31.50 -42.56 5.82
N TYR A 240 31.95 -41.37 6.25
CA TYR A 240 31.99 -40.18 5.39
C TYR A 240 32.92 -40.44 4.20
N GLY A 241 32.35 -40.47 2.99
CA GLY A 241 33.07 -40.70 1.74
C GLY A 241 32.54 -39.82 0.63
N GLU A 242 33.35 -38.83 0.26
CA GLU A 242 33.39 -38.09 -1.01
C GLU A 242 32.09 -37.45 -1.56
N THR A 243 32.07 -36.13 -1.51
CA THR A 243 31.18 -35.27 -2.30
C THR A 243 31.42 -35.47 -3.80
N ARG A 244 30.44 -36.04 -4.50
CA ARG A 244 30.46 -36.16 -5.96
C ARG A 244 29.89 -34.88 -6.59
N GLU A 245 30.75 -34.08 -7.20
CA GLU A 245 30.37 -32.81 -7.83
C GLU A 245 29.43 -33.03 -9.03
N LEU A 246 28.43 -32.15 -9.16
CA LEU A 246 27.56 -32.07 -10.33
C LEU A 246 28.27 -31.28 -11.45
N PRO A 247 28.28 -31.77 -12.70
CA PRO A 247 28.96 -31.07 -13.78
C PRO A 247 28.14 -29.86 -14.25
N GLY A 248 28.74 -28.66 -14.26
CA GLY A 248 28.25 -27.58 -15.12
C GLY A 248 28.06 -26.17 -14.53
N VAL A 249 28.84 -25.72 -13.55
CA VAL A 249 29.06 -24.27 -13.34
C VAL A 249 30.55 -24.03 -13.04
N ARG A 250 31.21 -23.16 -13.83
CA ARG A 250 32.53 -22.62 -13.49
C ARG A 250 32.37 -21.28 -12.77
N PRO A 251 32.91 -21.11 -11.56
CA PRO A 251 33.13 -19.78 -10.99
C PRO A 251 34.48 -19.24 -11.52
N ASP A 252 34.45 -18.29 -12.46
CA ASP A 252 35.68 -17.59 -12.86
C ASP A 252 36.08 -16.60 -11.77
N ALA A 253 37.22 -16.87 -11.14
CA ALA A 253 37.80 -16.02 -10.11
C ALA A 253 38.68 -14.91 -10.72
N VAL A 254 38.38 -13.67 -10.32
CA VAL A 254 39.29 -12.55 -10.05
C VAL A 254 40.59 -12.47 -10.87
N ARG A 255 40.75 -11.36 -11.61
CA ARG A 255 42.08 -10.78 -11.87
C ARG A 255 42.13 -9.32 -11.48
N ALA A 256 42.95 -9.00 -10.48
CA ALA A 256 43.35 -7.63 -10.19
C ALA A 256 44.33 -7.10 -11.25
N GLY A 257 44.25 -5.82 -11.56
CA GLY A 257 45.17 -5.12 -12.45
C GLY A 257 45.13 -3.62 -12.19
N GLU A 258 46.20 -3.09 -11.60
CA GLU A 258 46.43 -1.65 -11.46
C GLU A 258 46.77 -1.01 -12.81
N GLY A 259 46.39 0.26 -13.05
CA GLY A 259 46.86 0.96 -14.25
C GLY A 259 46.19 2.28 -14.64
N ARG A 260 46.48 3.36 -13.89
CA ARG A 260 46.64 4.77 -14.36
C ARG A 260 45.80 5.33 -15.53
N GLY A 261 45.18 6.49 -15.28
CA GLY A 261 45.49 7.68 -16.13
C GLY A 261 44.34 8.37 -16.87
N ALA A 262 43.98 9.57 -16.38
CA ALA A 262 43.51 10.79 -17.06
C ALA A 262 42.79 10.72 -18.43
N GLY A 263 41.58 11.32 -18.49
CA GLY A 263 40.91 11.69 -19.74
C GLY A 263 39.73 12.64 -19.51
N SER A 264 39.85 13.90 -19.94
CA SER A 264 38.81 14.94 -19.90
C SER A 264 37.74 14.75 -20.98
N GLY A 265 36.47 15.06 -20.70
CA GLY A 265 35.41 14.99 -21.72
C GLY A 265 34.01 15.44 -21.26
N GLU A 266 33.84 16.77 -21.20
CA GLU A 266 32.62 17.61 -21.36
C GLU A 266 31.23 17.14 -20.86
N GLY A 267 30.50 18.08 -20.26
CA GLY A 267 29.16 17.87 -19.71
C GLY A 267 28.02 17.96 -20.74
N PHE A 268 26.96 17.21 -20.51
CA PHE A 268 25.71 17.29 -21.28
C PHE A 268 24.75 18.31 -20.65
N ASP A 269 24.49 19.40 -21.37
CA ASP A 269 23.52 20.44 -20.99
C ASP A 269 22.10 20.06 -21.44
N LEU A 270 21.20 19.87 -20.47
CA LEU A 270 19.79 19.49 -20.71
C LEU A 270 18.88 20.69 -21.06
N ARG A 271 19.39 21.92 -21.20
CA ARG A 271 18.58 23.13 -21.45
C ARG A 271 18.26 23.46 -22.91
N ARG A 272 18.32 22.48 -23.84
CA ARG A 272 18.26 22.76 -25.29
C ARG A 272 17.14 22.11 -26.12
N LEU A 273 16.09 21.56 -25.49
CA LEU A 273 15.05 20.79 -26.23
C LEU A 273 13.57 21.12 -25.95
N LEU A 274 13.23 22.31 -25.43
CA LEU A 274 11.84 22.77 -25.38
C LEU A 274 11.73 24.28 -25.72
N PRO A 275 11.05 24.68 -26.82
CA PRO A 275 10.62 26.05 -27.02
C PRO A 275 9.38 26.33 -26.14
N LEU A 276 9.49 27.30 -25.24
CA LEU A 276 8.38 27.79 -24.43
C LEU A 276 7.60 28.85 -25.21
N ASP A 277 6.44 28.47 -25.74
CA ASP A 277 5.40 29.43 -26.14
C ASP A 277 4.00 28.86 -25.82
N GLY A 278 3.23 29.60 -25.02
CA GLY A 278 1.77 29.48 -24.93
C GLY A 278 1.19 28.37 -24.04
N ILE A 279 1.08 28.61 -22.72
CA ILE A 279 -0.08 28.15 -21.93
C ILE A 279 -0.64 29.34 -21.16
N ALA A 280 -1.95 29.59 -21.33
CA ALA A 280 -2.64 30.71 -20.71
C ALA A 280 -2.88 30.48 -19.21
N ALA A 281 -2.61 31.49 -18.39
CA ALA A 281 -2.96 31.48 -16.98
C ALA A 281 -4.48 31.65 -16.80
N PHE A 282 -5.15 30.62 -16.28
CA PHE A 282 -6.53 30.73 -15.81
C PHE A 282 -6.52 31.23 -14.36
N ALA A 283 -6.54 32.54 -14.18
CA ALA A 283 -6.57 33.16 -12.85
C ALA A 283 -8.00 33.21 -12.29
N SER A 284 -8.21 32.64 -11.09
CA SER A 284 -9.35 32.96 -10.21
C SER A 284 -9.15 32.38 -8.80
N SER A 285 -8.76 33.21 -7.83
CA SER A 285 -9.72 33.72 -6.82
C SER A 285 -9.06 34.64 -5.77
N TYR A 286 -9.62 35.85 -5.65
CA TYR A 286 -9.64 36.74 -4.48
C TYR A 286 -8.38 36.99 -3.62
N ALA A 287 -7.82 38.18 -3.79
CA ALA A 287 -7.24 38.99 -2.71
C ALA A 287 -7.99 40.34 -2.65
N PRO A 288 -8.17 40.97 -1.46
CA PRO A 288 -8.79 42.28 -1.35
C PRO A 288 -7.82 43.41 -1.76
N GLU A 289 -8.39 44.46 -2.35
CA GLU A 289 -7.68 45.58 -2.96
C GLU A 289 -7.21 46.61 -1.91
N GLN A 290 -5.89 46.80 -1.78
CA GLN A 290 -5.28 48.01 -1.22
C GLN A 290 -4.05 48.43 -2.03
N SER A 291 -3.69 49.71 -1.91
CA SER A 291 -3.17 50.52 -3.02
C SER A 291 -1.65 50.54 -3.22
N THR A 292 -1.26 50.71 -4.49
CA THR A 292 -0.01 51.33 -4.96
C THR A 292 1.32 50.69 -4.52
N GLY A 293 1.64 49.56 -5.14
CA GLY A 293 3.02 49.07 -5.34
C GLY A 293 3.27 48.89 -6.84
N GLY A 294 4.53 49.05 -7.30
CA GLY A 294 4.86 48.97 -8.72
C GLY A 294 4.83 47.53 -9.26
N ALA A 295 4.92 47.37 -10.59
CA ALA A 295 5.00 46.05 -11.21
C ALA A 295 6.22 45.20 -10.76
N GLY A 296 7.23 45.82 -10.14
CA GLY A 296 8.33 45.11 -9.46
C GLY A 296 7.93 44.48 -8.13
N ASP A 297 7.14 45.17 -7.30
CA ASP A 297 6.72 44.67 -5.98
C ASP A 297 5.76 43.49 -6.12
N ALA A 298 4.85 43.55 -7.11
CA ALA A 298 3.94 42.46 -7.44
C ALA A 298 4.66 41.19 -7.93
N LEU A 299 5.82 41.34 -8.59
CA LEU A 299 6.64 40.21 -9.04
C LEU A 299 7.42 39.57 -7.88
N SER A 300 7.84 40.37 -6.89
CA SER A 300 8.48 39.87 -5.66
C SER A 300 7.49 39.15 -4.74
N ALA A 301 6.23 39.56 -4.70
CA ALA A 301 5.17 38.90 -3.93
C ALA A 301 4.71 37.57 -4.55
N ALA A 302 4.92 37.35 -5.86
CA ALA A 302 4.46 36.17 -6.59
C ALA A 302 5.42 34.95 -6.52
N ILE A 303 6.56 35.07 -5.84
CA ILE A 303 7.53 33.98 -5.64
C ILE A 303 7.92 33.87 -4.15
N ALA A 304 6.92 34.02 -3.26
CA ALA A 304 7.03 33.52 -1.90
C ALA A 304 6.98 31.98 -1.94
N VAL A 305 8.14 31.35 -2.15
CA VAL A 305 8.27 29.90 -1.94
C VAL A 305 8.03 29.67 -0.45
N GLU A 306 6.93 29.01 -0.09
CA GLU A 306 6.71 28.63 1.31
C GLU A 306 7.87 27.75 1.78
N PRO A 307 8.41 27.99 2.99
CA PRO A 307 9.59 27.29 3.45
C PRO A 307 9.27 25.79 3.59
N GLU A 308 10.10 24.92 3.00
CA GLU A 308 9.91 23.48 3.14
C GLU A 308 10.00 23.07 4.62
N ARG A 309 9.17 22.10 5.03
CA ARG A 309 9.05 21.69 6.43
C ARG A 309 9.34 20.20 6.56
N ILE A 310 10.17 19.81 7.52
CA ILE A 310 10.40 18.41 7.87
C ILE A 310 9.62 18.08 9.14
N ALA A 311 8.62 17.21 9.03
CA ALA A 311 7.99 16.60 10.19
C ALA A 311 8.98 15.56 10.76
N ILE A 312 9.49 15.77 11.97
CA ILE A 312 10.52 14.89 12.55
C ILE A 312 9.92 13.69 13.29
N GLY A 313 8.79 13.91 13.98
CA GLY A 313 8.13 12.88 14.80
C GLY A 313 8.03 13.32 16.26
N THR A 314 7.97 12.35 17.17
CA THR A 314 8.17 12.57 18.61
C THR A 314 9.66 12.46 18.91
N ILE A 315 10.22 13.43 19.63
CA ILE A 315 11.59 13.43 20.13
C ILE A 315 11.58 13.43 21.66
N ALA A 316 12.44 12.61 22.27
CA ALA A 316 12.56 12.46 23.71
C ALA A 316 14.01 12.10 24.10
N GLY A 317 14.42 12.52 25.30
CA GLY A 317 15.78 12.26 25.82
C GLY A 317 16.88 12.62 24.82
N ASP A 318 17.88 11.75 24.69
CA ASP A 318 19.05 11.95 23.83
C ASP A 318 18.71 12.20 22.35
N LEU A 319 17.56 11.70 21.86
CA LEU A 319 17.14 11.95 20.47
C LEU A 319 16.83 13.44 20.25
N ALA A 320 16.25 14.12 21.24
CA ALA A 320 15.93 15.54 21.12
C ALA A 320 17.20 16.39 20.97
N GLU A 321 18.24 16.12 21.77
CA GLU A 321 19.52 16.83 21.69
C GLU A 321 20.24 16.57 20.35
N ARG A 322 20.23 15.34 19.84
CA ARG A 322 20.80 15.04 18.51
C ARG A 322 20.03 15.73 17.38
N VAL A 323 18.69 15.77 17.46
CA VAL A 323 17.84 16.47 16.47
C VAL A 323 18.09 17.98 16.51
N ARG A 324 18.20 18.60 17.69
CA ARG A 324 18.59 20.02 17.84
C ARG A 324 19.94 20.32 17.21
N SER A 325 20.92 19.44 17.42
CA SER A 325 22.25 19.56 16.80
C SER A 325 22.22 19.49 15.27
N VAL A 326 21.32 18.69 14.68
CA VAL A 326 21.12 18.64 13.22
C VAL A 326 20.32 19.83 12.68
N ALA A 327 19.34 20.32 13.44
CA ALA A 327 18.55 21.50 13.08
C ALA A 327 19.36 22.81 13.14
N PHE A 328 20.35 22.88 14.03
CA PHE A 328 21.19 24.07 14.22
C PHE A 328 21.91 24.47 12.92
N GLY A 329 21.64 25.67 12.41
CA GLY A 329 22.19 26.18 11.15
C GLY A 329 21.45 25.70 9.89
N HIS A 330 20.41 24.88 10.02
CA HIS A 330 19.61 24.36 8.90
C HIS A 330 18.15 24.82 8.88
N GLY A 331 17.65 25.42 9.96
CA GLY A 331 16.29 25.96 10.03
C GLY A 331 15.85 26.33 11.44
N GLU A 332 14.55 26.61 11.60
CA GLU A 332 13.89 26.82 12.89
C GLU A 332 13.22 25.52 13.35
N LEU A 333 13.61 25.02 14.53
CA LEU A 333 13.00 23.83 15.13
C LEU A 333 11.82 24.23 16.01
N VAL A 334 10.61 23.92 15.54
CA VAL A 334 9.38 24.07 16.32
C VAL A 334 9.15 22.78 17.12
N GLU A 335 9.06 22.90 18.44
CA GLU A 335 8.78 21.81 19.36
C GLU A 335 7.49 22.08 20.14
N ASP A 336 6.50 21.19 20.02
CA ASP A 336 5.25 21.22 20.76
C ASP A 336 5.27 20.18 21.90
N ASP A 337 4.98 20.60 23.14
CA ASP A 337 4.82 19.68 24.27
C ASP A 337 3.52 18.87 24.13
N VAL A 338 3.62 17.54 24.18
CA VAL A 338 2.46 16.63 24.14
C VAL A 338 2.06 16.22 25.55
N PRO A 339 0.79 16.43 25.98
CA PRO A 339 0.33 15.95 27.27
C PRO A 339 0.46 14.42 27.38
N GLY A 340 1.00 13.91 28.49
CA GLY A 340 0.97 12.47 28.82
C GLY A 340 2.16 11.63 28.36
N GLU A 341 3.12 12.18 27.62
CA GLU A 341 4.41 11.54 27.32
C GLU A 341 5.59 12.42 27.73
N ASN A 342 6.75 11.81 27.98
CA ASN A 342 8.01 12.53 28.24
C ASN A 342 8.70 12.99 26.93
N GLY A 343 7.92 13.44 25.95
CA GLY A 343 8.38 13.72 24.59
C GLY A 343 7.70 14.94 23.97
N ARG A 344 8.38 15.53 22.99
CA ARG A 344 7.91 16.69 22.22
C ARG A 344 7.67 16.28 20.78
N VAL A 345 6.66 16.87 20.15
CA VAL A 345 6.48 16.74 18.70
C VAL A 345 7.29 17.81 18.00
N ALA A 346 8.21 17.40 17.14
CA ALA A 346 9.14 18.32 16.46
C ALA A 346 8.84 18.48 14.96
N THR A 347 9.02 19.69 14.47
CA THR A 347 8.94 20.07 13.06
C THR A 347 10.02 21.09 12.76
N LEU A 348 10.87 20.83 11.77
CA LEU A 348 11.91 21.76 11.32
C LEU A 348 11.39 22.55 10.12
N VAL A 349 11.34 23.88 10.23
CA VAL A 349 11.13 24.80 9.12
C VAL A 349 12.50 25.05 8.49
N VAL A 350 12.74 24.53 7.29
CA VAL A 350 14.05 24.53 6.64
C VAL A 350 14.38 25.95 6.15
N ALA A 351 15.63 26.38 6.37
CA ALA A 351 16.08 27.70 5.93
C ALA A 351 16.07 27.82 4.39
N PRO A 352 15.63 28.96 3.81
CA PRO A 352 15.62 29.16 2.37
C PRO A 352 16.98 28.88 1.71
N GLY A 353 17.01 27.96 0.75
CA GLY A 353 18.21 27.57 0.02
C GLY A 353 19.07 26.48 0.67
N ALA A 354 18.65 25.90 1.81
CA ALA A 354 19.28 24.69 2.34
C ALA A 354 18.85 23.43 1.57
N ASP A 355 19.72 22.41 1.53
CA ASP A 355 19.43 21.10 0.92
C ASP A 355 18.59 20.25 1.90
N THR A 356 17.27 20.30 1.74
CA THR A 356 16.28 19.55 2.53
C THR A 356 16.56 18.04 2.55
N ASP A 357 17.00 17.45 1.43
CA ASP A 357 17.28 16.02 1.33
C ASP A 357 18.58 15.64 2.08
N ALA A 358 19.56 16.53 2.15
CA ALA A 358 20.74 16.36 3.00
C ALA A 358 20.40 16.50 4.50
N VAL A 359 19.54 17.45 4.87
CA VAL A 359 19.06 17.61 6.26
C VAL A 359 18.26 16.38 6.70
N LEU A 360 17.33 15.90 5.86
CA LEU A 360 16.52 14.72 6.13
C LEU A 360 17.38 13.46 6.36
N ARG A 361 18.38 13.23 5.49
CA ARG A 361 19.32 12.10 5.65
C ARG A 361 20.12 12.19 6.94
N ARG A 362 20.50 13.39 7.40
CA ARG A 362 21.15 13.58 8.71
C ARG A 362 20.22 13.31 9.88
N LEU A 363 18.94 13.68 9.78
CA LEU A 363 17.93 13.37 10.79
C LEU A 363 17.73 11.85 10.95
N TRP A 364 17.65 11.10 9.84
CA TRP A 364 17.63 9.64 9.88
C TRP A 364 18.90 9.06 10.51
N GLN A 365 20.09 9.57 10.18
CA GLN A 365 21.37 9.12 10.77
C GLN A 365 21.46 9.31 12.30
N VAL A 366 20.74 10.28 12.87
CA VAL A 366 20.68 10.46 14.34
C VAL A 366 19.53 9.70 15.02
N GLY A 367 18.79 8.89 14.26
CA GLY A 367 17.71 8.03 14.76
C GLY A 367 16.31 8.64 14.69
N ALA A 368 16.11 9.76 13.99
CA ALA A 368 14.77 10.29 13.73
C ALA A 368 14.14 9.64 12.49
N GLU A 369 14.01 8.30 12.51
CA GLU A 369 13.61 7.46 11.36
C GLU A 369 12.25 7.86 10.75
N ASP A 370 11.32 8.33 11.59
CA ASP A 370 9.99 8.81 11.20
C ASP A 370 10.01 10.17 10.47
N ALA A 371 11.17 10.79 10.26
CA ALA A 371 11.26 12.11 9.65
C ALA A 371 10.87 12.10 8.16
N PHE A 372 10.09 13.08 7.70
CA PHE A 372 9.71 13.25 6.29
C PHE A 372 9.45 14.72 5.91
N VAL A 373 9.59 15.06 4.62
CA VAL A 373 9.26 16.39 4.07
C VAL A 373 7.74 16.55 3.91
N ILE A 374 7.18 17.58 4.52
CA ILE A 374 5.84 18.08 4.24
C ILE A 374 5.93 18.96 2.99
N ARG A 375 5.11 18.65 1.98
CA ARG A 375 4.83 19.52 0.85
C ARG A 375 3.32 19.79 0.90
N ASP A 376 2.97 21.01 1.28
CA ASP A 376 1.58 21.48 1.41
C ASP A 376 0.97 21.84 0.04
#